data_AF-A0A8T7B5L5-F1
#
_entry.id   AF-A0A8T7B5L5-F1
#
_cell.length_a   1.000
_cell.length_b   1.000
_cell.length_c   1.000
_cell.angle_alpha   90.00
_cell.angle_beta   90.00
_cell.angle_gamma   90.00
#
_symmetry.space_group_name_H-M   'P 1'
#
loop_
_entity.id
_entity.type
_entity.pdbx_description
1 polymer ?
#
loop_
_entity_poly.entity_id
_entity_poly.type
_entity_poly.pdbx_seq_one_letter_code
_entity_poly.pdbx_strand_id
1 'polypeptide(L)' 'MAPKNFLFVSIDGLISDIAWQVAREGHSVRYHISNESERQIGDGFVDKVDDWETHVDWADTIVFDDVLGQGE' A
#
# COMPACT_ATOMS: atom_id res chain seq x y z
N MET A 1 13.49 9.29 12.64
CA MET A 1 12.36 10.13 12.17
C MET A 1 11.12 9.74 12.97
N ALA A 2 10.12 10.61 13.07
CA ALA A 2 8.84 10.20 13.65
C ALA A 2 8.15 9.18 12.72
N PRO A 3 7.35 8.24 13.25
CA PRO A 3 6.49 7.38 12.45
C PRO A 3 5.62 8.21 11.49
N LYS A 4 5.32 7.63 10.33
CA LYS A 4 4.50 8.23 9.27
C LYS A 4 3.51 7.19 8.77
N ASN A 5 2.43 7.66 8.17
CA ASN A 5 1.41 6.86 7.53
C ASN A 5 1.71 6.73 6.03
N PHE A 6 1.90 5.49 5.56
CA PHE A 6 2.09 5.18 4.15
C PHE A 6 0.89 4.43 3.61
N LEU A 7 0.40 4.87 2.46
CA LEU A 7 -0.59 4.15 1.67
C LEU A 7 0.08 3.64 0.39
N PHE A 8 0.16 2.32 0.23
CA PHE A 8 0.61 1.68 -0.99
C PHE A 8 -0.61 1.30 -1.83
N VAL A 9 -0.55 1.56 -3.13
CA VAL A 9 -1.61 1.25 -4.09
C VAL A 9 -0.99 0.55 -5.29
N SER A 10 -1.34 -0.72 -5.47
CA SER A 10 -0.85 -1.58 -6.54
C SER A 10 -1.99 -2.11 -7.38
N ILE A 11 -1.71 -2.41 -8.66
CA ILE A 11 -2.64 -3.22 -9.47
C ILE A 11 -2.49 -4.69 -9.09
N ASP A 12 -1.26 -5.22 -9.12
CA ASP A 12 -0.97 -6.67 -9.03
C ASP A 12 -0.11 -7.08 -7.83
N GLY A 13 0.17 -6.15 -6.91
CA GLY A 13 0.85 -6.46 -5.65
C GLY A 13 2.38 -6.49 -5.72
N LEU A 14 3.00 -5.82 -6.69
CA LEU A 14 4.42 -5.98 -7.02
C LEU A 14 5.39 -5.34 -6.02
N ILE A 15 4.91 -4.49 -5.11
CA ILE A 15 5.70 -3.75 -4.11
C ILE A 15 5.57 -4.28 -2.67
N SER A 16 4.93 -5.44 -2.49
CA SER A 16 4.54 -5.95 -1.16
C SER A 16 5.69 -6.11 -0.17
N ASP A 17 6.89 -6.43 -0.65
CA ASP A 17 8.11 -6.56 0.16
C ASP A 17 8.57 -5.22 0.76
N ILE A 18 8.49 -4.14 -0.03
CA ILE A 18 8.82 -2.78 0.42
C ILE A 18 7.77 -2.30 1.43
N ALA A 19 6.47 -2.53 1.18
CA ALA A 19 5.42 -2.19 2.13
C ALA A 19 5.66 -2.88 3.49
N TRP A 20 6.08 -4.15 3.47
CA TRP A 20 6.45 -4.88 4.67
C TRP A 20 7.69 -4.31 5.39
N GLN A 21 8.74 -3.94 4.67
CA GLN A 21 9.92 -3.32 5.29
C GLN A 21 9.58 -1.98 5.94
N VAL A 22 8.78 -1.14 5.29
CA VAL A 22 8.33 0.14 5.85
C VAL A 22 7.55 -0.06 7.16
N ALA A 23 6.67 -1.06 7.20
CA ALA A 23 5.97 -1.42 8.45
C ALA A 23 6.97 -1.85 9.55
N ARG A 24 7.98 -2.66 9.20
CA ARG A 24 9.02 -3.12 10.15
C ARG A 24 9.94 -2.02 10.67
N GLU A 25 10.09 -0.93 9.92
CA GLU A 25 10.82 0.26 10.36
C GLU A 25 10.01 1.12 11.36
N GLY A 26 8.76 0.73 11.65
CA GLY A 26 7.90 1.37 12.66
C GLY A 26 6.94 2.40 12.07
N HIS A 27 6.75 2.42 10.76
CA HIS A 27 5.73 3.23 10.10
C HIS A 27 4.38 2.51 10.07
N SER A 28 3.29 3.28 10.00
CA SER A 28 1.96 2.71 9.76
C SER A 28 1.75 2.54 8.26
N VAL A 29 1.26 1.38 7.86
CA VAL A 29 1.10 1.01 6.45
C VAL A 29 -0.34 0.60 6.20
N ARG A 30 -0.91 1.08 5.11
CA ARG A 30 -2.11 0.53 4.47
C ARG A 30 -1.74 0.14 3.05
N TYR A 31 -2.29 -0.97 2.57
CA TYR A 31 -2.00 -1.48 1.25
C TYR A 31 -3.26 -1.88 0.50
N HIS A 32 -3.36 -1.48 -0.77
CA HIS A 32 -4.42 -1.87 -1.67
C HIS A 32 -3.85 -2.56 -2.90
N ILE A 33 -4.48 -3.66 -3.30
CA ILE A 33 -4.22 -4.36 -4.55
C ILE A 33 -5.55 -4.43 -5.32
N SER A 34 -5.60 -3.81 -6.50
CA SER A 34 -6.83 -3.72 -7.27
C SER A 34 -7.25 -5.05 -7.88
N ASN A 35 -6.29 -5.83 -8.39
CA ASN A 35 -6.57 -7.14 -8.97
C ASN A 35 -7.03 -8.14 -7.89
N GLU A 36 -8.26 -8.61 -8.02
CA GLU A 36 -8.89 -9.51 -7.05
C GLU A 36 -8.13 -10.83 -6.87
N SER A 37 -7.51 -11.35 -7.94
CA SER A 37 -6.76 -12.62 -7.87
C SER A 37 -5.45 -12.50 -7.10
N GLU A 38 -4.96 -11.28 -6.89
CA GLU A 38 -3.70 -10.99 -6.24
C GLU A 38 -3.87 -10.37 -4.86
N ARG A 39 -5.11 -10.11 -4.42
CA ARG A 39 -5.36 -9.44 -3.14
C ARG A 39 -4.65 -10.14 -2.00
N GLN A 40 -4.59 -11.47 -1.97
CA GLN A 40 -3.95 -12.23 -0.89
C GLN A 40 -2.44 -11.99 -0.72
N ILE A 41 -1.78 -11.37 -1.70
CA ILE A 41 -0.35 -11.07 -1.59
C ILE A 41 -0.14 -10.09 -0.43
N GLY A 42 0.82 -10.42 0.45
CA GLY A 42 1.14 -9.60 1.62
C GLY A 42 0.23 -9.83 2.83
N ASP A 43 -0.75 -10.74 2.75
CA ASP A 43 -1.60 -11.09 3.89
C ASP A 43 -0.78 -11.55 5.09
N GLY A 44 -1.09 -10.98 6.26
CA GLY A 44 -0.37 -11.23 7.51
C GLY A 44 0.96 -10.48 7.65
N PHE A 45 1.42 -9.80 6.61
CA PHE A 45 2.63 -8.96 6.64
C PHE A 45 2.30 -7.46 6.70
N VAL A 46 1.23 -7.03 6.04
CA VAL A 46 0.80 -5.64 5.97
C VAL A 46 -0.73 -5.51 6.14
N ASP A 47 -1.16 -4.42 6.77
CA ASP A 47 -2.59 -4.11 6.88
C ASP A 47 -3.12 -3.65 5.51
N LYS A 48 -4.21 -4.28 5.05
CA LYS A 48 -4.80 -3.98 3.76
C LYS A 48 -6.14 -3.28 3.85
N VAL A 49 -6.49 -2.58 2.78
CA VAL A 49 -7.75 -1.85 2.64
C VAL A 49 -8.38 -2.11 1.27
N ASP A 50 -9.70 -2.21 1.24
CA ASP A 50 -10.45 -2.46 0.00
C ASP A 50 -10.66 -1.19 -0.82
N ASP A 51 -10.90 -0.04 -0.17
CA ASP A 51 -11.16 1.25 -0.81
C ASP A 51 -10.09 2.27 -0.39
N TRP A 52 -9.01 2.34 -1.17
CA TRP A 52 -7.83 3.14 -0.84
C TRP A 52 -8.10 4.65 -0.91
N GLU A 53 -9.05 5.11 -1.72
CA GLU A 53 -9.35 6.53 -1.90
C GLU A 53 -9.83 7.17 -0.59
N THR A 54 -10.57 6.41 0.23
CA THR A 54 -11.02 6.85 1.56
C THR A 54 -9.88 7.03 2.58
N HIS A 55 -8.68 6.55 2.25
CA HIS A 55 -7.50 6.63 3.09
C HIS A 55 -6.47 7.68 2.65
N VAL A 56 -6.78 8.46 1.61
CA VAL A 56 -5.89 9.51 1.08
C VAL A 56 -5.55 10.55 2.16
N ASP A 57 -6.56 11.07 2.89
CA ASP A 57 -6.35 12.08 3.95
C ASP A 57 -5.61 11.51 5.18
N TRP A 58 -5.59 10.18 5.35
CA TRP A 58 -4.86 9.53 6.44
C TRP A 58 -3.35 9.42 6.14
N ALA A 59 -2.97 9.36 4.86
CA ALA A 59 -1.61 9.09 4.45
C ALA A 59 -0.74 10.35 4.43
N ASP A 60 0.45 10.27 5.04
CA ASP A 60 1.50 11.28 4.85
C ASP A 60 2.20 11.11 3.49
N THR A 61 2.16 9.89 2.95
CA THR A 61 2.80 9.52 1.69
C THR A 61 2.00 8.42 1.03
N ILE A 62 1.71 8.60 -0.26
CA ILE A 62 1.03 7.61 -1.10
C ILE A 62 2.04 7.13 -2.14
N VAL A 63 2.15 5.81 -2.28
CA VAL A 63 3.07 5.15 -3.21
C VAL A 63 2.25 4.32 -4.19
N PHE A 64 2.35 4.66 -5.46
CA PHE A 64 1.82 3.85 -6.56
C PHE A 64 2.97 3.06 -7.17
N ASP A 65 2.86 1.74 -7.20
CA ASP A 65 3.80 0.88 -7.91
C ASP A 65 3.23 0.42 -9.24
N ASP A 66 4.16 0.24 -10.20
CA ASP A 66 3.90 -0.15 -11.59
C ASP A 66 2.69 0.56 -12.22
N VAL A 67 2.95 1.77 -12.74
CA VAL A 67 1.90 2.66 -13.24
C VAL A 67 1.67 2.49 -14.75
N LEU A 68 0.67 1.69 -15.12
CA LEU A 68 0.14 1.54 -16.48
C LEU A 68 -1.09 2.44 -16.75
N GLY A 69 -1.07 3.68 -16.24
CA GLY A 69 -2.15 4.66 -16.47
C GLY A 69 -2.77 5.29 -15.22
N GLN A 70 -2.31 4.96 -14.01
CA GLN A 70 -2.80 5.55 -12.74
C GLN A 70 -2.40 7.04 -12.53
N GLY A 71 -1.96 7.74 -13.58
CA GLY A 71 -1.49 9.13 -13.51
C GLY A 71 -2.35 10.14 -14.28
N GLU A 72 -3.51 9.73 -14.80
CA GLU A 72 -4.51 10.65 -15.38
C GLU A 72 -5.29 11.43 -14.31
#